data_AF-A0A317IB95-F1
#
_entry.id   AF-A0A317IB95-F1
#
_cell.length_a   1.000
_cell.length_b   1.000
_cell.length_c   1.000
_cell.angle_alpha   90.00
_cell.angle_beta   90.00
_cell.angle_gamma   90.00
#
_symmetry.space_group_name_H-M   'P 1'
#
loop_
_entity.id
_entity.type
_entity.pdbx_description
1 polymer ?
#
loop_
_entity_poly.entity_id
_entity_poly.type
_entity_poly.pdbx_seq_one_letter_code
_entity_poly.pdbx_strand_id
1 'polypeptide(L)'
;MIKRRRGEKIIRLTAAKPGSMLLLTCAIGVLLVLGIIAVISFGKFFVHHIHDQSVVDSITLKAATILNADDHSGKINNLVVQSRELVFDSRCTYNATLNSDYWYLEPLAHRLLDQSRWGAQFVDTGRKRLIEEEIKSLQNLAVADQSLKNLGAVIIDLEVGSPADRRSNVYDDEADELQSFDQQKKWVEPETRRFNGNVNANLPYEDHDLTFKISPLQAPSKGKMIQASLIPPNEFEKSVKIIDKGKPVAALCDQLPSAVKLGFAFPDQVSKDYGSVEFKFLQAASTNGAQIVP
;
A
#
# COMPACT_ATOMS: atom_id res chain seq x y z
N MET A 1 -58.88 61.77 -53.71
CA MET A 1 -59.52 60.44 -53.55
C MET A 1 -58.44 59.38 -53.43
N ILE A 2 -58.01 59.01 -52.21
CA ILE A 2 -57.30 57.77 -51.85
C ILE A 2 -57.54 57.60 -50.34
N LYS A 3 -58.24 56.52 -49.98
CA LYS A 3 -58.83 56.25 -48.66
C LYS A 3 -57.95 55.21 -47.97
N ARG A 4 -56.99 55.63 -47.14
CA ARG A 4 -56.12 54.72 -46.36
C ARG A 4 -56.83 54.34 -45.05
N ARG A 5 -57.44 53.15 -45.03
CA ARG A 5 -58.08 52.56 -43.84
C ARG A 5 -57.00 52.17 -42.83
N ARG A 6 -57.00 52.79 -41.65
CA ARG A 6 -56.33 52.27 -40.44
C ARG A 6 -57.13 51.08 -39.94
N GLY A 7 -56.55 49.89 -39.96
CA GLY A 7 -57.08 48.73 -39.27
C GLY A 7 -56.68 48.79 -37.80
N GLU A 8 -57.63 49.11 -36.93
CA GLU A 8 -57.48 48.92 -35.48
C GLU A 8 -57.44 47.42 -35.19
N LYS A 9 -56.26 46.92 -34.79
CA LYS A 9 -56.15 45.61 -34.15
C LYS A 9 -56.73 45.73 -32.74
N ILE A 10 -57.96 45.23 -32.57
CA ILE A 10 -58.58 45.02 -31.27
C ILE A 10 -57.77 43.93 -30.56
N ILE A 11 -56.86 44.33 -29.67
CA ILE A 11 -56.21 43.43 -28.72
C ILE A 11 -57.29 43.01 -27.72
N ARG A 12 -57.86 41.82 -27.92
CA ARG A 12 -58.74 41.19 -26.93
C ARG A 12 -57.88 40.85 -25.72
N LEU A 13 -57.88 41.72 -24.72
CA LEU A 13 -57.44 41.41 -23.35
C LEU A 13 -58.36 40.30 -22.83
N THR A 14 -57.95 39.05 -23.02
CA THR A 14 -58.55 37.91 -22.35
C THR A 14 -58.44 38.15 -20.86
N ALA A 15 -59.59 38.33 -20.21
CA ALA A 15 -59.69 38.47 -18.76
C ALA A 15 -58.90 37.35 -18.09
N ALA A 16 -57.89 37.73 -17.31
CA ALA A 16 -57.10 36.80 -16.52
C ALA A 16 -58.06 36.07 -15.58
N LYS A 17 -58.26 34.76 -15.81
CA LYS A 17 -58.91 33.90 -14.81
C LYS A 17 -58.13 34.08 -13.51
N PRO A 18 -58.77 34.37 -12.37
CA PRO A 18 -58.08 34.43 -11.09
C PRO A 18 -57.49 33.05 -10.82
N GLY A 19 -56.20 32.88 -11.09
CA GLY A 19 -55.46 31.69 -10.71
C GLY A 19 -55.58 31.55 -9.20
N SER A 20 -55.94 30.36 -8.73
CA SER A 20 -56.08 30.08 -7.30
C SER A 20 -54.74 30.32 -6.60
N MET A 21 -54.55 31.53 -6.06
CA MET A 21 -53.35 31.96 -5.32
C MET A 21 -53.01 31.00 -4.18
N LEU A 22 -54.02 30.29 -3.64
CA LEU A 22 -53.90 29.29 -2.59
C LEU A 22 -53.19 28.01 -3.07
N LEU A 23 -53.42 27.58 -4.32
CA LEU A 23 -52.72 26.42 -4.89
C LEU A 23 -51.24 26.74 -5.12
N LEU A 24 -50.91 27.97 -5.50
CA LEU A 24 -49.53 28.39 -5.70
C LEU A 24 -48.75 28.44 -4.38
N THR A 25 -49.32 29.03 -3.32
CA THR A 25 -48.68 29.03 -1.98
C THR A 25 -48.54 27.62 -1.41
N CYS A 26 -49.53 26.75 -1.60
CA CYS A 26 -49.43 25.35 -1.20
C CYS A 26 -48.30 24.62 -1.95
N ALA A 27 -48.19 24.80 -3.28
CA ALA A 27 -47.12 24.21 -4.08
C ALA A 27 -45.72 24.69 -3.66
N ILE A 28 -45.56 25.99 -3.39
CA ILE A 28 -44.30 26.55 -2.87
C ILE A 28 -43.98 25.96 -1.49
N GLY A 29 -44.97 25.84 -0.60
CA GLY A 29 -44.80 25.22 0.72
C GLY A 29 -44.33 23.76 0.63
N VAL A 30 -44.93 22.96 -0.25
CA VAL A 30 -44.53 21.56 -0.49
C VAL A 30 -43.11 21.49 -1.06
N LEU A 31 -42.76 22.35 -2.03
CA LEU A 31 -41.41 22.40 -2.57
C LEU A 31 -40.36 22.77 -1.52
N LEU A 32 -40.68 23.70 -0.62
CA LEU A 32 -39.79 24.05 0.50
C LEU A 32 -39.59 22.87 1.45
N VAL A 33 -40.66 22.16 1.81
CA VAL A 33 -40.58 20.96 2.67
C VAL A 33 -39.74 19.87 1.99
N LEU A 34 -39.96 19.60 0.70
CA LEU A 34 -39.17 18.64 -0.06
C LEU A 34 -37.70 19.04 -0.15
N GLY A 35 -37.41 20.33 -0.33
CA GLY A 35 -36.05 20.87 -0.32
C GLY A 35 -35.35 20.64 1.01
N ILE A 36 -36.03 20.91 2.13
CA ILE A 36 -35.49 20.68 3.48
C ILE A 36 -35.21 19.19 3.71
N ILE A 37 -36.13 18.31 3.33
CA ILE A 37 -35.94 16.86 3.45
C ILE A 37 -34.74 16.42 2.62
N ALA A 38 -34.60 16.89 1.38
CA ALA A 38 -33.46 16.57 0.52
C ALA A 38 -32.14 17.00 1.16
N VAL A 39 -32.05 18.24 1.67
CA VAL A 39 -30.84 18.76 2.32
C VAL A 39 -30.47 17.93 3.56
N ILE A 40 -31.45 17.57 4.40
CA ILE A 40 -31.19 16.73 5.59
C ILE A 40 -30.73 15.32 5.17
N SER A 41 -31.36 14.71 4.18
CA SER A 41 -30.99 13.38 3.69
C SER A 41 -29.58 13.36 3.08
N PHE A 42 -29.25 14.34 2.24
CA PHE A 42 -27.89 14.48 1.72
C PHE A 42 -26.88 14.75 2.83
N GLY A 43 -27.22 15.63 3.79
CA GLY A 43 -26.36 15.91 4.94
C GLY A 43 -26.03 14.66 5.75
N LYS A 44 -27.04 13.84 6.06
CA LYS A 44 -26.84 12.54 6.74
C LYS A 44 -25.96 11.60 5.92
N PHE A 45 -26.21 11.49 4.62
CA PHE A 45 -25.41 10.65 3.73
C PHE A 45 -23.93 11.06 3.72
N PHE A 46 -23.63 12.35 3.61
CA PHE A 46 -22.26 12.85 3.68
C PHE A 46 -21.58 12.57 5.03
N VAL A 47 -22.30 12.75 6.14
CA VAL A 47 -21.76 12.47 7.48
C VAL A 47 -21.43 10.99 7.63
N HIS A 48 -22.33 10.09 7.20
CA HIS A 48 -22.06 8.65 7.21
C HIS A 48 -20.88 8.29 6.32
N HIS A 49 -20.83 8.81 5.09
CA HIS A 49 -19.74 8.53 4.16
C HIS A 49 -18.36 8.98 4.71
N ILE A 50 -18.28 10.18 5.30
CA ILE A 50 -17.04 10.68 5.92
C ILE A 50 -16.63 9.80 7.12
N HIS A 51 -17.61 9.38 7.92
CA HIS A 51 -17.35 8.51 9.06
C HIS A 51 -16.81 7.14 8.62
N ASP A 52 -17.47 6.49 7.67
CA ASP A 52 -17.09 5.17 7.15
C ASP A 52 -15.71 5.23 6.48
N GLN A 53 -15.43 6.28 5.70
CA GLN A 53 -14.11 6.52 5.10
C GLN A 53 -13.03 6.67 6.18
N SER A 54 -13.28 7.45 7.24
CA SER A 54 -12.30 7.64 8.32
C SER A 54 -11.99 6.33 9.05
N VAL A 55 -12.97 5.44 9.20
CA VAL A 55 -12.77 4.11 9.80
C VAL A 55 -11.94 3.23 8.87
N VAL A 56 -12.30 3.19 7.58
CA VAL A 56 -11.57 2.46 6.53
C VAL A 56 -10.11 2.90 6.52
N ASP A 57 -9.85 4.20 6.55
CA ASP A 57 -8.51 4.77 6.58
C ASP A 57 -7.74 4.33 7.84
N SER A 58 -8.36 4.43 9.02
CA SER A 58 -7.74 4.04 10.29
C SER A 58 -7.34 2.56 10.30
N ILE A 59 -8.20 1.67 9.80
CA ILE A 59 -7.94 0.24 9.75
C ILE A 59 -6.88 -0.09 8.70
N THR A 60 -6.90 0.60 7.56
CA THR A 60 -5.89 0.44 6.52
C THR A 60 -4.50 0.87 7.02
N LEU A 61 -4.43 1.97 7.76
CA LEU A 61 -3.19 2.42 8.41
C LEU A 61 -2.71 1.44 9.50
N LYS A 62 -3.65 0.90 10.28
CA LYS A 62 -3.34 -0.13 11.29
C LYS A 62 -2.79 -1.40 10.64
N ALA A 63 -3.40 -1.87 9.54
CA ALA A 63 -2.90 -2.99 8.76
C ALA A 63 -1.50 -2.72 8.19
N ALA A 64 -1.26 -1.53 7.63
CA ALA A 64 0.07 -1.13 7.16
C ALA A 64 1.10 -1.05 8.29
N THR A 65 0.71 -0.67 9.50
CA THR A 65 1.61 -0.63 10.67
C THR A 65 2.01 -2.03 11.14
N ILE A 66 1.12 -3.02 11.02
CA ILE A 66 1.42 -4.42 11.36
C ILE A 66 2.54 -4.97 10.47
N LEU A 67 2.55 -4.63 9.19
CA LEU A 67 3.53 -5.13 8.23
C LEU A 67 4.99 -4.72 8.50
N ASN A 68 5.25 -3.68 9.29
CA ASN A 68 6.62 -3.32 9.69
C ASN A 68 6.65 -2.87 11.16
N ALA A 69 5.93 -3.61 12.02
CA ALA A 69 5.94 -3.37 13.45
C ALA A 69 7.39 -3.47 14.00
N ASP A 70 7.77 -2.50 14.84
CA ASP A 70 9.09 -2.42 15.48
C ASP A 70 10.30 -2.50 14.52
N ASP A 71 10.06 -2.15 13.25
CA ASP A 71 11.06 -2.13 12.17
C ASP A 71 11.68 -3.51 11.86
N HIS A 72 10.94 -4.59 12.06
CA HIS A 72 11.45 -5.93 11.78
C HIS A 72 11.78 -6.14 10.29
N SER A 73 10.91 -5.67 9.40
CA SER A 73 11.08 -5.81 7.95
C SER A 73 12.24 -4.95 7.45
N GLY A 74 12.41 -3.75 8.00
CA GLY A 74 13.57 -2.89 7.71
C GLY A 74 14.90 -3.51 8.13
N LYS A 75 14.98 -4.04 9.36
CA LYS A 75 16.17 -4.72 9.90
C LYS A 75 16.55 -5.95 9.09
N ILE A 76 15.58 -6.83 8.78
CA ILE A 76 15.90 -8.04 8.01
C ILE A 76 16.31 -7.69 6.58
N ASN A 77 15.75 -6.65 5.96
CA ASN A 77 16.14 -6.21 4.62
C ASN A 77 17.58 -5.66 4.60
N ASN A 78 18.00 -4.94 5.65
CA ASN A 78 19.41 -4.55 5.83
C ASN A 78 20.31 -5.78 6.01
N LEU A 79 19.89 -6.76 6.84
CA LEU A 79 20.66 -8.01 7.05
C LEU A 79 20.82 -8.82 5.76
N VAL A 80 19.84 -8.79 4.85
CA VAL A 80 19.97 -9.44 3.54
C VAL A 80 21.13 -8.83 2.75
N VAL A 81 21.24 -7.51 2.69
CA VAL A 81 22.33 -6.84 1.96
C VAL A 81 23.67 -7.03 2.67
N GLN A 82 23.73 -6.89 3.99
CA GLN A 82 24.96 -7.15 4.76
C GLN A 82 25.43 -8.60 4.62
N SER A 83 24.50 -9.56 4.56
CA SER A 83 24.86 -10.96 4.33
C SER A 83 25.40 -11.19 2.92
N ARG A 84 24.95 -10.40 1.94
CA ARG A 84 25.46 -10.45 0.56
C ARG A 84 26.89 -9.95 0.48
N GLU A 85 27.15 -8.78 1.07
CA GLU A 85 28.47 -8.18 1.20
C GLU A 85 29.43 -9.13 1.92
N LEU A 86 29.03 -9.70 3.06
CA LEU A 86 29.88 -10.63 3.81
C LEU A 86 30.30 -11.86 2.99
N VAL A 87 29.41 -12.40 2.15
CA VAL A 87 29.75 -13.53 1.26
C VAL A 87 30.74 -13.07 0.20
N PHE A 88 30.54 -11.91 -0.40
CA PHE A 88 31.45 -11.33 -1.38
C PHE A 88 32.85 -11.10 -0.79
N ASP A 89 32.94 -10.46 0.37
CA ASP A 89 34.21 -10.19 1.06
C ASP A 89 34.93 -11.47 1.50
N SER A 90 34.17 -12.46 1.98
CA SER A 90 34.72 -13.76 2.35
C SER A 90 35.30 -14.48 1.13
N ARG A 91 34.67 -14.34 -0.05
CA ARG A 91 35.17 -14.87 -1.32
C ARG A 91 36.44 -14.16 -1.76
N CYS A 92 36.46 -12.83 -1.71
CA CYS A 92 37.64 -12.04 -2.04
C CYS A 92 38.82 -12.40 -1.13
N THR A 93 38.57 -12.57 0.17
CA THR A 93 39.57 -13.03 1.15
C THR A 93 40.08 -14.42 0.83
N TYR A 94 39.19 -15.36 0.49
CA TYR A 94 39.57 -16.71 0.06
C TYR A 94 40.50 -16.67 -1.17
N ASN A 95 40.08 -15.96 -2.22
CA ASN A 95 40.86 -15.83 -3.46
C ASN A 95 42.22 -15.13 -3.24
N ALA A 96 42.30 -14.16 -2.32
CA ALA A 96 43.54 -13.50 -1.96
C ALA A 96 44.50 -14.45 -1.22
N THR A 97 43.99 -15.34 -0.35
CA THR A 97 44.84 -16.33 0.34
C THR A 97 45.45 -17.37 -0.61
N LEU A 98 44.73 -17.75 -1.68
CA LEU A 98 45.25 -18.67 -2.70
C LEU A 98 46.45 -18.10 -3.48
N ASN A 99 46.51 -16.78 -3.64
CA ASN A 99 47.49 -16.10 -4.49
C ASN A 99 48.55 -15.31 -3.69
N SER A 100 48.61 -15.47 -2.37
CA SER A 100 49.51 -14.72 -1.49
C SER A 100 50.46 -15.62 -0.70
N ASP A 101 51.43 -15.01 -0.02
CA ASP A 101 52.37 -15.70 0.87
C ASP A 101 51.67 -16.37 2.08
N TYR A 102 50.38 -16.07 2.31
CA TYR A 102 49.56 -16.60 3.39
C TYR A 102 48.75 -17.84 3.01
N TRP A 103 49.20 -18.62 2.03
CA TRP A 103 48.51 -19.82 1.54
C TRP A 103 48.13 -20.82 2.64
N TYR A 104 48.88 -20.88 3.75
CA TYR A 104 48.58 -21.75 4.89
C TYR A 104 47.29 -21.36 5.65
N LEU A 105 46.74 -20.16 5.42
CA LEU A 105 45.46 -19.71 5.95
C LEU A 105 44.27 -20.09 5.07
N GLU A 106 44.50 -20.68 3.89
CA GLU A 106 43.45 -21.10 2.95
C GLU A 106 42.33 -21.92 3.62
N PRO A 107 42.61 -22.91 4.50
CA PRO A 107 41.54 -23.68 5.13
C PRO A 107 40.65 -22.84 6.05
N LEU A 108 41.22 -21.80 6.68
CA LEU A 108 40.47 -20.88 7.52
C LEU A 108 39.60 -19.96 6.66
N ALA A 109 40.15 -19.42 5.58
CA ALA A 109 39.41 -18.56 4.65
C ALA A 109 38.27 -19.31 3.97
N HIS A 110 38.49 -20.58 3.57
CA HIS A 110 37.43 -21.45 3.05
C HIS A 110 36.30 -21.63 4.07
N ARG A 111 36.65 -21.89 5.35
CA ARG A 111 35.66 -22.04 6.41
C ARG A 111 34.86 -20.76 6.65
N LEU A 112 35.49 -19.59 6.59
CA LEU A 112 34.80 -18.30 6.72
C LEU A 112 33.82 -18.08 5.56
N LEU A 113 34.23 -18.41 4.33
CA LEU A 113 33.36 -18.39 3.16
C LEU A 113 32.15 -19.33 3.33
N ASP A 114 32.35 -20.58 3.74
CA ASP A 114 31.25 -21.51 4.01
C ASP A 114 30.29 -20.97 5.09
N GLN A 115 30.83 -20.39 6.16
CA GLN A 115 30.04 -19.78 7.23
C GLN A 115 29.24 -18.58 6.75
N SER A 116 29.81 -17.72 5.90
CA SER A 116 29.09 -16.59 5.30
C SER A 116 27.93 -17.05 4.41
N ARG A 117 28.15 -18.07 3.57
CA ARG A 117 27.12 -18.65 2.69
C ARG A 117 25.99 -19.28 3.51
N TRP A 118 26.32 -20.00 4.58
CA TRP A 118 25.32 -20.52 5.52
C TRP A 118 24.56 -19.40 6.24
N GLY A 119 25.26 -18.34 6.64
CA GLY A 119 24.66 -17.14 7.25
C GLY A 119 23.64 -16.47 6.33
N ALA A 120 23.95 -16.32 5.03
CA ALA A 120 23.00 -15.80 4.04
C ALA A 120 21.73 -16.65 3.93
N GLN A 121 21.86 -17.99 3.92
CA GLN A 121 20.70 -18.90 3.92
C GLN A 121 19.86 -18.80 5.20
N PHE A 122 20.52 -18.62 6.35
CA PHE A 122 19.86 -18.41 7.63
C PHE A 122 19.04 -17.11 7.62
N VAL A 123 19.60 -16.01 7.09
CA VAL A 123 18.89 -14.73 6.94
C VAL A 123 17.69 -14.86 6.01
N ASP A 124 17.81 -15.52 4.85
CA ASP A 124 16.67 -15.74 3.94
C ASP A 124 15.57 -16.59 4.58
N THR A 125 15.94 -17.58 5.39
CA THR A 125 14.97 -18.38 6.16
C THR A 125 14.25 -17.52 7.19
N GLY A 126 14.97 -16.67 7.92
CA GLY A 126 14.37 -15.71 8.86
C GLY A 126 13.41 -14.74 8.18
N ARG A 127 13.80 -14.21 7.01
CA ARG A 127 12.97 -13.35 6.17
C ARG A 127 11.67 -14.01 5.74
N LYS A 128 11.72 -15.27 5.27
CA LYS A 128 10.51 -16.04 4.90
C LYS A 128 9.56 -16.24 6.08
N ARG A 129 10.10 -16.58 7.26
CA ARG A 129 9.30 -16.73 8.49
C ARG A 129 8.62 -15.43 8.89
N LEU A 130 9.34 -14.30 8.80
CA LEU A 130 8.75 -12.99 9.09
C LEU A 130 7.57 -12.68 8.16
N ILE A 131 7.70 -12.94 6.86
CA ILE A 131 6.61 -12.77 5.89
C ILE A 131 5.39 -13.62 6.27
N GLU A 132 5.59 -14.88 6.64
CA GLU A 132 4.50 -15.77 7.05
C GLU A 132 3.79 -15.26 8.32
N GLU A 133 4.54 -14.76 9.30
CA GLU A 133 4.01 -14.19 10.54
C GLU A 133 3.22 -12.89 10.30
N GLU A 134 3.73 -12.00 9.44
CA GLU A 134 3.07 -10.75 9.03
C GLU A 134 1.75 -11.04 8.30
N ILE A 135 1.77 -11.96 7.32
CA ILE A 135 0.58 -12.39 6.58
C ILE A 135 -0.47 -12.96 7.55
N LYS A 136 -0.06 -13.83 8.47
CA LYS A 136 -0.97 -14.42 9.46
C LYS A 136 -1.56 -13.35 10.39
N SER A 137 -0.76 -12.36 10.79
CA SER A 137 -1.21 -11.24 11.62
C SER A 137 -2.25 -10.37 10.91
N LEU A 138 -2.07 -10.12 9.60
CA LEU A 138 -3.06 -9.42 8.78
C LEU A 138 -4.35 -10.23 8.57
N GLN A 139 -4.25 -11.54 8.35
CA GLN A 139 -5.43 -12.41 8.27
C GLN A 139 -6.21 -12.41 9.59
N ASN A 140 -5.51 -12.43 10.74
CA ASN A 140 -6.13 -12.31 12.04
C ASN A 140 -6.82 -10.96 12.23
N LEU A 141 -6.19 -9.85 11.79
CA LEU A 141 -6.83 -8.53 11.79
C LEU A 141 -8.15 -8.57 10.99
N ALA A 142 -8.14 -9.15 9.78
CA ALA A 142 -9.32 -9.20 8.92
C ALA A 142 -10.51 -9.97 9.53
N VAL A 143 -10.24 -11.02 10.30
CA VAL A 143 -11.29 -11.91 10.87
C VAL A 143 -11.71 -11.49 12.29
N ALA A 144 -10.77 -10.96 13.09
CA ALA A 144 -10.95 -10.76 14.52
C ALA A 144 -11.17 -9.30 14.93
N ASP A 145 -11.08 -8.32 14.03
CA ASP A 145 -11.23 -6.92 14.44
C ASP A 145 -12.66 -6.61 14.90
N GLN A 146 -12.81 -6.37 16.20
CA GLN A 146 -14.09 -6.09 16.84
C GLN A 146 -14.65 -4.71 16.46
N SER A 147 -13.79 -3.76 16.08
CA SER A 147 -14.22 -2.42 15.65
C SER A 147 -15.01 -2.49 14.35
N LEU A 148 -14.59 -3.34 13.41
CA LEU A 148 -15.31 -3.62 12.16
C LEU A 148 -16.68 -4.24 12.44
N LYS A 149 -16.72 -5.25 13.31
CA LYS A 149 -17.97 -5.93 13.68
C LYS A 149 -18.98 -4.98 14.30
N ASN A 150 -18.53 -4.09 15.20
CA ASN A 150 -19.39 -3.11 15.84
C ASN A 150 -19.98 -2.10 14.86
N LEU A 151 -19.27 -1.83 13.76
CA LEU A 151 -19.70 -0.92 12.69
C LEU A 151 -20.48 -1.63 11.58
N GLY A 152 -20.65 -2.95 11.66
CA GLY A 152 -21.28 -3.74 10.59
C GLY A 152 -20.43 -3.79 9.31
N ALA A 153 -19.14 -3.47 9.40
CA ALA A 153 -18.21 -3.50 8.28
C ALA A 153 -17.48 -4.84 8.22
N VAL A 154 -17.13 -5.29 7.02
CA VAL A 154 -16.37 -6.53 6.80
C VAL A 154 -15.30 -6.29 5.76
N ILE A 155 -14.08 -6.78 6.01
CA ILE A 155 -13.03 -6.83 4.99
C ILE A 155 -13.38 -7.93 4.01
N ILE A 156 -13.68 -7.56 2.77
CA ILE A 156 -13.99 -8.50 1.69
C ILE A 156 -12.74 -8.90 0.90
N ASP A 157 -11.77 -8.00 0.78
CA ASP A 157 -10.53 -8.24 0.05
C ASP A 157 -9.36 -7.66 0.83
N LEU A 158 -8.26 -8.40 0.94
CA LEU A 158 -7.01 -7.93 1.51
C LEU A 158 -5.87 -8.40 0.62
N GLU A 159 -5.14 -7.43 0.10
CA GLU A 159 -3.97 -7.63 -0.74
C GLU A 159 -2.76 -7.01 -0.07
N VAL A 160 -1.62 -7.68 -0.19
CA VAL A 160 -0.32 -7.16 0.24
C VAL A 160 0.57 -6.99 -0.99
N GLY A 161 1.46 -6.01 -0.92
CA GLY A 161 2.24 -5.61 -2.06
C GLY A 161 3.25 -4.54 -1.71
N SER A 162 3.54 -3.70 -2.69
CA SER A 162 4.45 -2.57 -2.54
C SER A 162 3.88 -1.32 -3.21
N PRO A 163 4.26 -0.12 -2.78
CA PRO A 163 3.97 1.06 -3.58
C PRO A 163 4.86 1.05 -4.85
N ALA A 164 4.29 1.48 -5.98
CA ALA A 164 4.94 1.54 -7.28
C ALA A 164 6.18 2.42 -7.26
N ASP A 165 7.20 2.02 -8.02
CA ASP A 165 8.45 2.75 -8.24
C ASP A 165 9.18 3.18 -6.94
N ARG A 166 9.01 2.43 -5.84
CA ARG A 166 9.69 2.73 -4.58
C ARG A 166 11.07 2.09 -4.49
N ARG A 167 12.01 2.89 -4.03
CA ARG A 167 13.36 2.47 -3.65
C ARG A 167 13.32 1.73 -2.32
N SER A 168 14.32 0.88 -2.11
CA SER A 168 14.56 0.20 -0.85
C SER A 168 15.14 1.15 0.21
N ASN A 169 15.07 0.75 1.47
CA ASN A 169 15.65 1.46 2.60
C ASN A 169 17.16 1.22 2.74
N VAL A 170 17.70 0.30 1.96
CA VAL A 170 19.07 -0.18 2.07
C VAL A 170 19.97 0.55 1.09
N TYR A 171 21.15 0.96 1.58
CA TYR A 171 22.19 1.56 0.76
C TYR A 171 23.02 0.48 0.06
N ASP A 172 23.67 0.88 -1.03
CA ASP A 172 24.73 0.08 -1.63
C ASP A 172 25.96 0.01 -0.72
N ASP A 173 26.76 -1.01 -0.97
CA ASP A 173 27.99 -1.32 -0.25
C ASP A 173 29.11 -0.29 -0.54
N GLU A 174 30.11 -0.23 0.33
CA GLU A 174 31.37 0.50 0.13
C GLU A 174 32.40 -0.27 -0.72
N ALA A 175 32.22 -1.57 -0.97
CA ALA A 175 33.12 -2.35 -1.83
C ALA A 175 33.02 -1.95 -3.32
N ASP A 176 34.05 -1.28 -3.83
CA ASP A 176 34.11 -0.70 -5.19
C ASP A 176 33.72 -1.68 -6.32
N GLU A 177 34.16 -2.95 -6.22
CA GLU A 177 33.87 -3.97 -7.23
C GLU A 177 32.41 -4.41 -7.24
N LEU A 178 31.83 -4.64 -6.06
CA LEU A 178 30.44 -5.06 -5.92
C LEU A 178 29.50 -3.91 -6.29
N GLN A 179 29.84 -2.68 -5.91
CA GLN A 179 29.12 -1.48 -6.28
C GLN A 179 29.08 -1.30 -7.81
N SER A 180 30.23 -1.43 -8.48
CA SER A 180 30.31 -1.32 -9.94
C SER A 180 29.42 -2.35 -10.64
N PHE A 181 29.38 -3.57 -10.12
CA PHE A 181 28.49 -4.62 -10.60
C PHE A 181 27.02 -4.28 -10.39
N ASP A 182 26.65 -3.79 -9.21
CA ASP A 182 25.26 -3.44 -8.86
C ASP A 182 24.73 -2.26 -9.69
N GLN A 183 25.59 -1.27 -9.97
CA GLN A 183 25.28 -0.18 -10.89
C GLN A 183 25.11 -0.67 -12.33
N GLN A 184 25.97 -1.58 -12.81
CA GLN A 184 25.85 -2.18 -14.14
C GLN A 184 24.53 -2.96 -14.29
N LYS A 185 24.09 -3.65 -13.23
CA LYS A 185 22.82 -4.37 -13.18
C LYS A 185 21.60 -3.46 -12.97
N LYS A 186 21.81 -2.17 -12.73
CA LYS A 186 20.78 -1.18 -12.39
C LYS A 186 19.96 -1.58 -11.16
N TRP A 187 20.60 -2.28 -10.22
CA TRP A 187 20.00 -2.61 -8.94
C TRP A 187 20.08 -1.43 -7.98
N VAL A 188 21.08 -0.57 -8.15
CA VAL A 188 21.28 0.62 -7.33
C VAL A 188 21.06 1.86 -8.19
N GLU A 189 20.41 2.86 -7.60
CA GLU A 189 20.31 4.19 -8.20
C GLU A 189 21.57 5.02 -7.89
N PRO A 190 22.29 5.54 -8.90
CA PRO A 190 23.54 6.25 -8.69
C PRO A 190 23.44 7.49 -7.80
N GLU A 191 22.33 8.23 -7.88
CA GLU A 191 22.16 9.50 -7.15
C GLU A 191 21.98 9.30 -5.66
N THR A 192 21.19 8.30 -5.27
CA THR A 192 20.88 8.05 -3.85
C THR A 192 21.68 6.92 -3.25
N ARG A 193 22.43 6.17 -4.06
CA ARG A 193 23.16 4.97 -3.64
C ARG A 193 22.26 3.97 -2.91
N ARG A 194 20.98 3.90 -3.30
CA ARG A 194 20.01 2.98 -2.71
C ARG A 194 19.61 1.92 -3.70
N PHE A 195 19.35 0.73 -3.18
CA PHE A 195 18.78 -0.33 -3.99
C PHE A 195 17.38 0.05 -4.47
N ASN A 196 17.08 -0.33 -5.71
CA ASN A 196 15.74 -0.35 -6.25
C ASN A 196 14.92 -1.41 -5.49
N GLY A 197 13.61 -1.18 -5.41
CA GLY A 197 12.68 -2.10 -4.78
C GLY A 197 12.46 -3.37 -5.61
N ASN A 198 12.06 -4.46 -4.94
CA ASN A 198 11.71 -5.75 -5.57
C ASN A 198 12.85 -6.36 -6.41
N VAL A 199 14.10 -6.15 -5.98
CA VAL A 199 15.28 -6.66 -6.68
C VAL A 199 15.65 -8.04 -6.16
N ASN A 200 16.03 -8.93 -7.07
CA ASN A 200 16.68 -10.20 -6.77
C ASN A 200 18.16 -10.06 -7.14
N ALA A 201 18.97 -9.60 -6.19
CA ALA A 201 20.38 -9.34 -6.40
C ALA A 201 21.18 -10.64 -6.22
N ASN A 202 21.87 -11.09 -7.27
CA ASN A 202 22.81 -12.20 -7.18
C ASN A 202 24.23 -11.66 -7.00
N LEU A 203 25.14 -12.50 -6.51
CA LEU A 203 26.57 -12.18 -6.50
C LEU A 203 27.21 -12.43 -7.88
N PRO A 204 28.33 -11.75 -8.20
CA PRO A 204 29.10 -12.07 -9.39
C PRO A 204 29.81 -13.43 -9.24
N TYR A 205 30.20 -14.03 -10.37
CA TYR A 205 31.05 -15.22 -10.45
C TYR A 205 30.50 -16.49 -9.76
N GLU A 206 31.27 -17.10 -8.85
CA GLU A 206 31.05 -18.45 -8.30
C GLU A 206 29.87 -18.54 -7.32
N ASP A 207 29.46 -17.42 -6.72
CA ASP A 207 28.38 -17.36 -5.72
C ASP A 207 27.03 -16.89 -6.32
N HIS A 208 26.89 -16.98 -7.65
CA HIS A 208 25.66 -16.61 -8.37
C HIS A 208 24.45 -17.50 -8.05
N ASP A 209 24.68 -18.62 -7.36
CA ASP A 209 23.65 -19.53 -6.88
C ASP A 209 22.83 -18.95 -5.72
N LEU A 210 23.38 -17.95 -5.03
CA LEU A 210 22.70 -17.21 -3.97
C LEU A 210 21.91 -16.03 -4.54
N THR A 211 20.66 -15.90 -4.11
CA THR A 211 19.77 -14.79 -4.48
C THR A 211 19.36 -14.01 -3.24
N PHE A 212 19.68 -12.72 -3.24
CA PHE A 212 19.39 -11.80 -2.16
C PHE A 212 18.19 -10.93 -2.56
N LYS A 213 17.06 -11.16 -1.87
CA LYS A 213 15.78 -10.52 -2.18
C LYS A 213 15.65 -9.19 -1.43
N ILE A 214 15.84 -8.08 -2.14
CA ILE A 214 15.81 -6.72 -1.61
C ILE A 214 14.44 -6.11 -1.84
N SER A 215 13.75 -5.80 -0.73
CA SER A 215 12.35 -5.39 -0.75
C SER A 215 12.17 -3.85 -0.82
N PRO A 216 11.05 -3.37 -1.39
CA PRO A 216 10.74 -1.94 -1.60
C PRO A 216 10.23 -1.26 -0.31
N LEU A 217 11.05 -1.26 0.74
CA LEU A 217 10.71 -0.61 2.00
C LEU A 217 11.13 0.85 1.97
N GLN A 218 10.26 1.76 2.44
CA GLN A 218 10.57 3.18 2.40
C GLN A 218 11.76 3.51 3.29
N ALA A 219 12.74 4.21 2.72
CA ALA A 219 13.85 4.75 3.49
C ALA A 219 13.37 5.85 4.46
N PRO A 220 14.03 6.01 5.60
CA PRO A 220 13.72 7.08 6.54
C PRO A 220 13.97 8.46 5.93
N SER A 221 13.16 9.43 6.36
CA SER A 221 13.24 10.82 5.91
C SER A 221 13.79 11.69 7.03
N LYS A 222 14.90 12.39 6.77
CA LYS A 222 15.58 13.26 7.75
C LYS A 222 15.94 12.52 9.06
N GLY A 223 16.38 11.27 8.96
CA GLY A 223 16.75 10.43 10.11
C GLY A 223 15.57 9.97 10.97
N LYS A 224 14.32 10.19 10.53
CA LYS A 224 13.12 9.72 11.22
C LYS A 224 12.43 8.63 10.41
N MET A 225 11.93 7.63 11.13
CA MET A 225 11.05 6.62 10.57
C MET A 225 9.81 7.31 9.97
N ILE A 226 9.52 7.01 8.71
CA ILE A 226 8.28 7.46 8.07
C ILE A 226 7.13 6.68 8.71
N GLN A 227 6.05 7.34 9.10
CA GLN A 227 4.86 6.67 9.62
C GLN A 227 4.09 6.01 8.48
N ALA A 228 3.30 4.98 8.79
CA ALA A 228 2.37 4.41 7.81
C ALA A 228 1.50 5.53 7.21
N SER A 229 1.27 5.48 5.90
CA SER A 229 0.59 6.56 5.19
C SER A 229 -0.35 6.00 4.14
N LEU A 230 -1.49 6.66 3.94
CA LEU A 230 -2.41 6.30 2.86
C LEU A 230 -1.76 6.59 1.51
N ILE A 231 -1.93 5.68 0.56
CA ILE A 231 -1.46 5.85 -0.81
C ILE A 231 -2.63 5.70 -1.79
N PRO A 232 -2.56 6.36 -2.96
CA PRO A 232 -3.54 6.15 -4.02
C PRO A 232 -3.61 4.66 -4.42
N PRO A 233 -4.81 4.06 -4.59
CA PRO A 233 -4.94 2.64 -4.93
C PRO A 233 -4.35 2.22 -6.28
N ASN A 234 -4.03 3.18 -7.15
CA ASN A 234 -3.34 3.00 -8.44
C ASN A 234 -1.81 3.01 -8.30
N GLU A 235 -1.27 3.52 -7.19
CA GLU A 235 0.15 3.41 -6.84
C GLU A 235 0.45 2.10 -6.07
N PHE A 236 -0.55 1.25 -5.84
CA PHE A 236 -0.35 -0.05 -5.20
C PHE A 236 -0.05 -1.13 -6.23
N GLU A 237 1.12 -1.75 -6.13
CA GLU A 237 1.52 -2.93 -6.87
C GLU A 237 1.25 -4.18 -6.05
N LYS A 238 0.34 -5.01 -6.54
CA LYS A 238 -0.07 -6.23 -5.87
C LYS A 238 1.01 -7.30 -5.96
N SER A 239 1.42 -7.84 -4.82
CA SER A 239 2.21 -9.08 -4.76
C SER A 239 1.30 -10.29 -4.59
N VAL A 240 0.43 -10.30 -3.57
CA VAL A 240 -0.45 -11.43 -3.29
C VAL A 240 -1.76 -11.00 -2.63
N LYS A 241 -2.83 -11.75 -2.89
CA LYS A 241 -4.12 -11.61 -2.20
C LYS A 241 -4.18 -12.62 -1.05
N ILE A 242 -4.46 -12.16 0.16
CA ILE A 242 -4.50 -13.01 1.37
C ILE A 242 -5.89 -13.15 1.99
N ILE A 243 -6.83 -12.28 1.60
CA ILE A 243 -8.28 -12.43 1.86
C ILE A 243 -9.02 -12.24 0.52
N ASP A 244 -9.87 -13.20 0.16
CA ASP A 244 -10.77 -13.13 -1.01
C ASP A 244 -12.20 -13.39 -0.56
N LYS A 245 -13.11 -12.45 -0.85
CA LYS A 245 -14.52 -12.51 -0.47
C LYS A 245 -14.73 -12.81 1.03
N GLY A 246 -13.93 -12.16 1.87
CA GLY A 246 -13.99 -12.27 3.33
C GLY A 246 -13.42 -13.57 3.90
N LYS A 247 -12.73 -14.39 3.10
CA LYS A 247 -12.10 -15.63 3.55
C LYS A 247 -10.58 -15.60 3.37
N PRO A 248 -9.81 -16.12 4.36
CA PRO A 248 -8.37 -16.32 4.19
C PRO A 248 -8.06 -17.23 3.01
N VAL A 249 -7.05 -16.83 2.24
CA VAL A 249 -6.50 -17.62 1.14
C VAL A 249 -5.04 -17.93 1.45
N ALA A 250 -4.60 -19.15 1.12
CA ALA A 250 -3.20 -19.51 1.19
C ALA A 250 -2.40 -18.66 0.19
N ALA A 251 -1.41 -17.95 0.69
CA ALA A 251 -0.66 -16.96 -0.07
C ALA A 251 0.83 -17.12 0.24
N LEU A 252 1.65 -17.02 -0.82
CA LEU A 252 3.10 -17.00 -0.73
C LEU A 252 3.57 -15.66 -1.28
N CYS A 253 4.39 -14.96 -0.50
CA CYS A 253 5.00 -13.71 -0.93
C CYS A 253 6.51 -13.89 -0.96
N ASP A 254 7.13 -13.55 -2.10
CA ASP A 254 8.57 -13.72 -2.28
C ASP A 254 9.39 -12.60 -1.66
N GLN A 255 8.83 -11.39 -1.57
CA GLN A 255 9.43 -10.17 -1.04
C GLN A 255 8.69 -9.73 0.22
N LEU A 256 9.32 -8.92 1.08
CA LEU A 256 8.64 -8.31 2.22
C LEU A 256 7.62 -7.30 1.70
N PRO A 257 6.32 -7.46 2.03
CA PRO A 257 5.32 -6.49 1.62
C PRO A 257 5.53 -5.16 2.34
N SER A 258 5.44 -4.05 1.60
CA SER A 258 5.58 -2.69 2.12
C SER A 258 4.33 -1.84 1.91
N ALA A 259 3.24 -2.46 1.47
CA ALA A 259 1.92 -1.86 1.39
C ALA A 259 0.80 -2.90 1.55
N VAL A 260 -0.37 -2.41 1.97
CA VAL A 260 -1.63 -3.17 2.01
C VAL A 260 -2.70 -2.44 1.20
N LYS A 261 -3.62 -3.21 0.64
CA LYS A 261 -4.84 -2.72 0.00
C LYS A 261 -6.04 -3.50 0.53
N LEU A 262 -7.01 -2.77 1.06
CA LEU A 262 -8.20 -3.32 1.69
C LEU A 262 -9.45 -2.93 0.90
N GLY A 263 -10.27 -3.94 0.61
CA GLY A 263 -11.64 -3.80 0.17
C GLY A 263 -12.58 -4.02 1.36
N PHE A 264 -13.44 -3.05 1.63
CA PHE A 264 -14.46 -3.14 2.68
C PHE A 264 -15.85 -3.21 2.05
N ALA A 265 -16.71 -4.00 2.67
CA ALA A 265 -18.15 -3.95 2.44
C ALA A 265 -18.85 -3.55 3.73
N PHE A 266 -19.85 -2.70 3.59
CA PHE A 266 -20.79 -2.35 4.66
C PHE A 266 -22.14 -2.99 4.32
N PRO A 267 -22.34 -4.29 4.65
CA PRO A 267 -23.63 -4.96 4.49
C PRO A 267 -24.66 -4.24 5.36
N ASP A 268 -25.48 -3.45 4.69
CA ASP A 268 -26.09 -2.26 5.26
C ASP A 268 -27.16 -2.52 6.34
N GLN A 269 -27.14 -1.69 7.39
CA GLN A 269 -28.26 -1.44 8.32
C GLN A 269 -29.37 -0.61 7.64
N VAL A 270 -29.08 0.14 6.57
CA VAL A 270 -30.06 0.91 5.77
C VAL A 270 -30.83 0.04 4.76
N SER A 271 -30.36 -1.20 4.51
CA SER A 271 -30.99 -2.11 3.54
C SER A 271 -32.41 -2.55 3.89
N LYS A 272 -32.82 -2.42 5.17
CA LYS A 272 -34.17 -2.80 5.58
C LYS A 272 -35.26 -1.97 4.90
N ASP A 273 -34.97 -0.71 4.55
CA ASP A 273 -35.99 0.23 4.05
C ASP A 273 -35.83 0.62 2.57
N TYR A 274 -34.64 0.44 1.96
CA TYR A 274 -34.33 0.98 0.61
C TYR A 274 -33.77 -0.04 -0.39
N GLY A 275 -33.72 -1.33 -0.05
CA GLY A 275 -33.06 -2.36 -0.87
C GLY A 275 -31.56 -2.45 -0.58
N SER A 276 -30.94 -3.59 -0.87
CA SER A 276 -29.54 -3.86 -0.52
C SER A 276 -28.57 -3.06 -1.41
N VAL A 277 -28.24 -1.84 -1.00
CA VAL A 277 -27.09 -1.11 -1.54
C VAL A 277 -25.86 -1.54 -0.74
N GLU A 278 -24.89 -2.15 -1.40
CA GLU A 278 -23.62 -2.53 -0.77
C GLU A 278 -22.59 -1.43 -1.07
N PHE A 279 -22.21 -0.65 -0.05
CA PHE A 279 -21.13 0.31 -0.19
C PHE A 279 -19.79 -0.41 -0.13
N LYS A 280 -18.98 -0.23 -1.18
CA LYS A 280 -17.63 -0.77 -1.29
C LYS A 280 -16.60 0.34 -1.22
N PHE A 281 -15.68 0.21 -0.29
CA PHE A 281 -14.56 1.12 -0.15
C PHE A 281 -13.27 0.36 -0.47
N LEU A 282 -12.37 1.02 -1.18
CA LEU A 282 -11.07 0.48 -1.55
C LEU A 282 -10.00 1.48 -1.13
N GLN A 283 -9.15 1.07 -0.19
CA GLN A 283 -8.12 1.93 0.36
C GLN A 283 -6.78 1.21 0.37
N ALA A 284 -5.70 1.94 0.14
CA ALA A 284 -4.34 1.43 0.24
C ALA A 284 -3.51 2.27 1.20
N ALA A 285 -2.52 1.64 1.83
CA ALA A 285 -1.54 2.30 2.67
C ALA A 285 -0.17 1.64 2.55
N SER A 286 0.88 2.46 2.61
CA SER A 286 2.26 2.01 2.76
C SER A 286 2.62 1.84 4.23
N THR A 287 3.51 0.90 4.54
CA THR A 287 4.03 0.69 5.90
C THR A 287 4.83 1.90 6.37
N ASN A 288 5.16 1.89 7.66
CA ASN A 288 6.23 2.72 8.17
C ASN A 288 7.56 2.37 7.45
N GLY A 289 8.38 3.40 7.25
CA GLY A 289 9.73 3.24 6.71
C GLY A 289 10.64 2.49 7.68
N ALA A 290 11.82 2.12 7.21
CA ALA A 290 12.80 1.46 8.06
C ALA A 290 13.62 2.45 8.89
N GLN A 291 14.15 2.03 10.05
CA GLN A 291 15.21 2.78 10.71
C GLN A 291 16.52 2.61 9.91
N ILE A 292 17.34 3.67 9.91
CA ILE A 292 18.72 3.52 9.48
C ILE A 292 19.40 2.68 10.57
N VAL A 293 19.95 1.54 10.19
CA VAL A 293 20.90 0.84 11.06
C VAL A 293 22.17 1.69 11.00
N PRO A 294 22.58 2.30 12.13
CA PRO A 294 23.76 3.16 12.16
C PRO A 294 25.05 2.40 11.87
#